data_AF-X0S9U4-F1
#
_entry.id   AF-X0S9U4-F1
#
_cell.length_a   1.000
_cell.length_b   1.000
_cell.length_c   1.000
_cell.angle_alpha   90.00
_cell.angle_beta   90.00
_cell.angle_gamma   90.00
#
_symmetry.space_group_name_H-M   'P 1'
#
loop_
_entity.id
_entity.type
_entity.pdbx_description
1 polymer ?
#
loop_
_entity_poly.entity_id
_entity_poly.type
_entity_poly.pdbx_seq_one_letter_code
_entity_poly.pdbx_strand_id
1 'polypeptide(L)' 'MNWPLFSVIYSIAATVTIGVFMIGALVTGFNEIPHIQIAVALGILVSIPAGMFFTKKVGSITGNEEGYKA' A
#
# COMPACT_ATOMS: atom_id res chain seq x y z
N MET A 1 16.04 3.81 -3.73
CA MET A 1 15.39 2.92 -2.75
C MET A 1 15.63 1.47 -3.16
N ASN A 2 15.69 0.52 -2.22
CA ASN A 2 15.76 -0.91 -2.57
C ASN A 2 14.47 -1.32 -3.28
N TRP A 3 14.54 -1.45 -4.62
CA TRP A 3 13.37 -1.69 -5.47
C TRP A 3 12.69 -3.05 -5.19
N PRO A 4 13.45 -4.14 -4.97
CA PRO A 4 12.88 -5.40 -4.45
C PRO A 4 12.14 -5.24 -3.12
N LEU A 5 12.76 -4.57 -2.13
CA LEU A 5 12.14 -4.35 -0.82
C LEU A 5 10.87 -3.50 -0.91
N PHE A 6 10.88 -2.49 -1.79
CA PHE A 6 9.71 -1.67 -2.06
C PHE A 6 8.56 -2.49 -2.63
N SER A 7 8.83 -3.33 -3.64
CA SER A 7 7.80 -4.16 -4.28
C SER A 7 7.08 -5.06 -3.27
N VAL A 8 7.84 -5.72 -2.39
CA VAL A 8 7.26 -6.60 -1.35
C VAL A 8 6.41 -5.80 -0.37
N ILE A 9 6.94 -4.70 0.16
CA ILE A 9 6.23 -3.87 1.13
C ILE A 9 5.00 -3.21 0.51
N TYR A 10 5.10 -2.75 -0.74
CA TYR A 10 4.00 -2.18 -1.49
C TYR A 10 2.88 -3.21 -1.71
N SER A 11 3.20 -4.46 -2.07
CA SER A 11 2.21 -5.53 -2.24
C SER A 11 1.43 -5.80 -0.94
N ILE A 12 2.13 -5.86 0.20
CA ILE A 12 1.51 -6.02 1.52
C ILE A 12 0.64 -4.80 1.84
N ALA A 13 1.17 -3.60 1.68
CA ALA A 13 0.42 -2.37 1.95
C ALA A 13 -0.82 -2.26 1.05
N ALA A 14 -0.72 -2.60 -0.23
CA ALA A 14 -1.82 -2.56 -1.19
C ALA A 14 -2.93 -3.54 -0.82
N THR A 15 -2.60 -4.81 -0.60
CA THR A 15 -3.60 -5.83 -0.27
C THR A 15 -4.36 -5.51 1.02
N VAL A 16 -3.66 -5.06 2.07
CA VAL A 16 -4.27 -4.66 3.34
C VAL A 16 -5.16 -3.42 3.16
N THR A 17 -4.64 -2.37 2.50
CA THR A 17 -5.37 -1.10 2.35
C THR A 17 -6.62 -1.27 1.49
N ILE A 18 -6.52 -2.02 0.38
CA ILE A 18 -7.67 -2.38 -0.47
C ILE A 18 -8.70 -3.17 0.35
N GLY A 19 -8.27 -4.16 1.13
CA GLY A 19 -9.15 -4.93 2.00
C GLY A 19 -9.91 -4.05 2.99
N VAL A 20 -9.22 -3.12 3.65
CA VAL A 20 -9.83 -2.16 4.59
C VAL A 20 -10.87 -1.27 3.90
N PHE A 21 -10.56 -0.73 2.71
CA PHE A 21 -11.51 0.08 1.96
C PHE A 21 -12.72 -0.71 1.46
N MET A 22 -12.53 -1.95 1.00
CA MET A 22 -13.64 -2.80 0.60
C MET A 22 -14.55 -3.15 1.79
N ILE A 23 -13.98 -3.53 2.94
CA ILE A 23 -14.76 -3.78 4.14
C ILE A 23 -15.53 -2.53 4.55
N GLY A 24 -14.88 -1.36 4.52
CA GLY A 24 -15.52 -0.07 4.80
C GLY A 24 -16.71 0.19 3.88
N ALA A 25 -16.52 0.04 2.56
CA ALA A 25 -17.59 0.22 1.58
C ALA A 25 -18.79 -0.71 1.84
N LEU A 26 -18.53 -2.00 2.07
CA LEU A 26 -19.57 -2.99 2.33
C LEU A 26 -20.34 -2.72 3.62
N VAL A 27 -19.65 -2.36 4.71
CA VAL A 27 -20.28 -2.05 6.00
C VAL A 27 -21.14 -0.79 5.91
N THR A 28 -20.76 0.19 5.09
CA THR A 28 -21.57 1.39 4.84
C THR A 28 -22.75 1.18 3.88
N GLY A 29 -22.89 -0.03 3.31
CA GLY A 29 -23.99 -0.38 2.39
C GLY A 29 -23.70 -0.09 0.92
N PHE A 30 -22.49 0.35 0.56
CA PHE A 30 -22.07 0.53 -0.84
C PHE A 30 -21.70 -0.81 -1.47
N ASN A 31 -22.72 -1.59 -1.84
CA ASN A 31 -22.55 -2.95 -2.37
C ASN A 31 -22.62 -3.04 -3.91
N GLU A 32 -22.67 -1.90 -4.60
CA GLU A 32 -22.65 -1.90 -6.07
C GLU A 32 -21.22 -2.05 -6.59
N ILE A 33 -21.07 -2.77 -7.71
CA ILE A 33 -19.80 -2.98 -8.42
C ILE A 33 -18.96 -1.69 -8.58
N PRO A 34 -19.50 -0.55 -9.04
CA PRO A 34 -18.69 0.66 -9.24
C PRO A 34 -18.08 1.19 -7.93
N HIS A 35 -18.78 1.09 -6.80
CA HIS A 35 -18.27 1.59 -5.52
C HIS A 35 -17.09 0.76 -5.02
N ILE A 36 -17.16 -0.58 -5.19
CA ILE A 36 -16.07 -1.49 -4.84
C ILE A 36 -14.86 -1.25 -5.75
N GLN A 37 -15.05 -1.02 -7.04
CA GLN A 37 -13.95 -0.68 -7.96
C GLN A 37 -13.24 0.62 -7.56
N ILE A 38 -13.99 1.64 -7.16
CA ILE A 38 -13.43 2.90 -6.65
C ILE A 38 -12.65 2.66 -5.35
N ALA A 39 -13.20 1.86 -4.42
CA ALA A 39 -12.51 1.49 -3.18
C ALA A 39 -11.16 0.80 -3.44
N VAL A 40 -11.10 -0.09 -4.44
CA VAL A 40 -9.84 -0.72 -4.88
C VAL A 40 -8.87 0.31 -5.45
N ALA A 41 -9.34 1.18 -6.35
CA ALA A 41 -8.50 2.23 -6.95
C ALA A 41 -7.91 3.17 -5.89
N LEU A 42 -8.73 3.58 -4.91
CA LEU A 42 -8.26 4.38 -3.77
C LEU A 42 -7.27 3.62 -2.91
N GLY A 43 -7.48 2.32 -2.66
CA GLY A 43 -6.54 1.48 -1.92
C GLY A 43 -5.17 1.38 -2.58
N ILE A 44 -5.13 1.30 -3.91
CA ILE A 44 -3.88 1.32 -4.70
C ILE A 44 -3.19 2.69 -4.59
N LEU A 45 -3.94 3.79 -4.68
CA LEU A 45 -3.34 5.13 -4.59
C LEU A 45 -2.77 5.40 -3.19
N VAL A 46 -3.47 4.99 -2.14
CA VAL A 46 -3.05 5.18 -0.74
C VAL A 46 -1.89 4.25 -0.35
N SER A 47 -1.76 3.09 -1.00
CA SER A 47 -0.67 2.16 -0.71
C SER A 47 0.69 2.63 -1.23
N ILE A 48 0.73 3.56 -2.21
CA ILE A 48 1.97 4.15 -2.71
C ILE A 48 2.73 4.93 -1.61
N PRO A 49 2.15 5.94 -0.94
CA PRO A 49 2.83 6.64 0.15
C PRO A 49 3.07 5.73 1.36
N ALA A 50 2.16 4.80 1.67
CA ALA A 50 2.36 3.82 2.74
C ALA A 50 3.58 2.92 2.45
N GLY A 51 3.67 2.37 1.25
CA GLY A 51 4.80 1.56 0.79
C GLY A 51 6.12 2.31 0.89
N MET A 52 6.17 3.56 0.43
CA MET A 52 7.38 4.39 0.53
C MET A 52 7.80 4.60 2.00
N PHE A 53 6.85 4.90 2.88
CA PHE A 53 7.13 5.12 4.30
C PHE A 53 7.68 3.85 4.96
N PHE A 54 7.00 2.71 4.76
CA PHE A 54 7.41 1.44 5.37
C PHE A 54 8.72 0.92 4.77
N THR A 55 8.97 1.08 3.47
CA THR A 55 10.24 0.70 2.86
C THR A 55 11.41 1.49 3.40
N LYS A 56 11.25 2.80 3.63
CA LYS A 56 12.29 3.61 4.28
C LYS A 56 12.59 3.10 5.68
N LYS A 57 11.54 2.80 6.46
CA LYS A 57 11.68 2.34 7.85
C LYS A 57 12.30 0.94 7.96
N VAL A 58 11.89 0.01 7.10
CA VAL A 58 12.47 -1.34 7.07
C VAL A 58 13.91 -1.27 6.55
N GLY A 59 14.17 -0.49 5.50
CA GLY A 59 15.51 -0.31 4.95
C GLY A 59 16.51 0.29 5.95
N SER A 60 16.07 1.21 6.82
CA SER A 60 16.93 1.76 7.90
C SER A 60 17.25 0.74 8.99
N ILE A 61 16.37 -0.24 9.24
CA ILE A 61 16.61 -1.30 10.25
C ILE A 61 17.55 -2.36 9.68
N THR A 62 17.46 -2.67 8.39
CA THR A 62 18.26 -3.72 7.74
C THR A 62 19.62 -3.24 7.23
N GLY A 63 19.99 -1.97 7.45
CA GLY A 63 21.26 -1.40 6.98
C GLY A 63 21.34 -1.21 5.47
N ASN A 64 20.21 -1.24 4.74
CA ASN A 64 20.17 -1.07 3.29
C ASN A 64 20.15 0.43 2.89
N GLU A 65 21.09 1.21 3.43
CA GLU A 65 21.20 2.65 3.21
C GLU A 65 21.74 3.02 1.82
N GLU A 66 22.32 2.07 1.09
CA GLU A 66 22.96 2.30 -0.21
C GLU A 66 21.99 2.77 -1.31
N GLY A 67 20.69 2.54 -1.15
CA GLY A 67 19.66 3.04 -2.06
C GLY A 67 19.11 4.44 -1.74
N TYR A 68 19.60 5.10 -0.68
CA TYR A 68 19.20 6.46 -0.28
C TYR A 68 20.14 7.55 -0.84
N LYS A 69 21.28 7.16 -1.41
CA LYS A 69 22.20 8.04 -2.12
C LYS A 69 22.11 7.81 -3.64
N ALA A 70 21.04 8.28 -4.25
CA ALA A 70 21.01 8.63 -5.67
C ALA A 70 20.07 9.82 -5.84
#